data_AF-A0A8C6STK1-F1
#
_entry.id   AF-A0A8C6STK1-F1
#
_cell.length_a   1.000
_cell.length_b   1.000
_cell.length_c   1.000
_cell.angle_alpha   90.00
_cell.angle_beta   90.00
_cell.angle_gamma   90.00
#
_symmetry.space_group_name_H-M   'P 1'
#
loop_
_entity.id
_entity.type
_entity.pdbx_description
1 polymer ?
#
loop_
_entity_poly.entity_id
_entity_poly.type
_entity_poly.pdbx_seq_one_letter_code
_entity_poly.pdbx_strand_id
1 'polypeptide(L)'
;MADLGAAGATRRRRRATFAAGRGGSLVPMNGASAAACPSAGTAGHSGDTPGQKHGSPETARTRESLLSSESGYNNYRGILNWCVVMLILSNARLFLENLLRHGILVDPIQVVSLFLKDPYSWPAACMVIVSNIFIMVALYTERQLSKGSFSEPVGLTIHCINLTVILTFPVAVVLTVPSVTPVGGAFALGIYTIVLLKLYSYRDVNMWCRDLSRAKAKNCPAPSPVSVLLLHRTSKVCYPGNLTIKDMYYFAFAPTLCYELNFPRSPKIRMGFLLRRLVEMLFFTQLLVALTQQWMIPIIQSSMKPLEDMDLSRMMERLLRLAVPNHLLWLMFFYWFFHSSLNFSAELLRFGDRQFYNDWWNAETVTYFWQNWNIPVHKWCLRHFYKPLLRRGFSKIVSQSAVFFLSAFFHEYLVSIPLRMFRLWAFMGMMAQLPLAWFVGNFLHGNYGNAAVWISLIVGQPFAVLMYVHDYYVLPGEAYIVH
;
A
#
# COMPACT_ATOMS: atom_id res chain seq x y z
N MET A 1 52.21 -54.88 18.07
CA MET A 1 52.28 -54.94 19.54
C MET A 1 51.08 -54.16 20.05
N ALA A 2 49.92 -54.79 20.22
CA ALA A 2 49.42 -55.40 21.47
C ALA A 2 49.34 -54.33 22.59
N ASP A 3 48.25 -54.07 23.32
CA ASP A 3 46.97 -54.77 23.52
C ASP A 3 45.92 -53.83 24.18
N LEU A 4 44.65 -54.04 23.81
CA LEU A 4 43.39 -54.12 24.60
C LEU A 4 43.05 -53.27 25.85
N GLY A 5 41.77 -52.83 25.86
CA GLY A 5 40.88 -52.58 27.04
C GLY A 5 40.41 -51.12 27.20
N ALA A 6 39.13 -50.73 27.36
CA ALA A 6 37.86 -51.42 27.56
C ALA A 6 36.67 -50.48 27.21
N ALA A 7 35.48 -51.05 27.02
CA ALA A 7 34.26 -50.44 26.49
C ALA A 7 33.32 -49.80 27.55
N GLY A 8 32.43 -48.91 27.08
CA GLY A 8 31.26 -48.39 27.81
C GLY A 8 30.09 -48.02 26.88
N ALA A 9 28.96 -48.71 27.11
CA ALA A 9 27.58 -48.66 26.57
C ALA A 9 26.93 -47.24 26.45
N THR A 10 25.80 -46.90 25.79
CA THR A 10 24.66 -47.53 25.04
C THR A 10 23.84 -46.34 24.42
N ARG A 11 23.43 -46.27 23.15
CA ARG A 11 22.28 -46.88 22.40
C ARG A 11 20.88 -46.17 22.47
N ARG A 12 20.66 -45.20 21.56
CA ARG A 12 19.62 -45.04 20.49
C ARG A 12 18.33 -45.92 20.43
N ARG A 13 17.13 -45.31 20.29
CA ARG A 13 15.99 -45.54 19.29
C ARG A 13 14.63 -45.06 19.88
N ARG A 14 13.81 -44.21 19.22
CA ARG A 14 12.86 -44.32 18.05
C ARG A 14 11.49 -45.02 18.29
N ARG A 15 10.43 -44.20 18.11
CA ARG A 15 9.13 -44.39 17.39
C ARG A 15 8.02 -45.37 17.86
N ALA A 16 6.84 -44.76 18.08
CA ALA A 16 5.52 -44.97 17.43
C ALA A 16 4.47 -46.00 17.92
N THR A 17 3.20 -45.58 17.68
CA THR A 17 1.93 -46.27 17.36
C THR A 17 0.90 -46.70 18.44
N PHE A 18 -0.29 -46.06 18.32
CA PHE A 18 -1.69 -46.55 18.24
C PHE A 18 -2.43 -47.36 19.34
N ALA A 19 -3.66 -46.87 19.61
CA ALA A 19 -4.98 -47.56 19.68
C ALA A 19 -5.57 -48.12 21.00
N ALA A 20 -6.75 -47.57 21.31
CA ALA A 20 -8.04 -48.20 21.68
C ALA A 20 -8.28 -48.91 23.05
N GLY A 21 -9.42 -48.56 23.70
CA GLY A 21 -10.34 -49.56 24.24
C GLY A 21 -10.87 -49.43 25.70
N ARG A 22 -12.09 -48.88 25.84
CA ARG A 22 -13.26 -49.30 26.67
C ARG A 22 -13.16 -49.68 28.17
N GLY A 23 -14.15 -49.13 28.92
CA GLY A 23 -14.87 -49.75 30.07
C GLY A 23 -14.31 -49.40 31.46
N GLY A 24 -15.06 -49.02 32.50
CA GLY A 24 -16.49 -48.85 32.75
C GLY A 24 -16.73 -48.51 34.24
N SER A 25 -17.70 -47.63 34.50
CA SER A 25 -18.60 -47.43 35.65
C SER A 25 -18.14 -47.65 37.11
N LEU A 26 -18.36 -46.65 37.98
CA LEU A 26 -19.01 -46.78 39.30
C LEU A 26 -19.43 -45.38 39.82
N VAL A 27 -20.71 -45.25 40.21
CA VAL A 27 -21.40 -44.08 40.82
C VAL A 27 -21.84 -44.49 42.24
N PRO A 28 -21.93 -43.58 43.23
CA PRO A 28 -23.28 -43.12 43.66
C PRO A 28 -23.40 -41.62 44.05
N MET A 29 -24.57 -41.05 43.70
CA MET A 29 -25.50 -40.15 44.45
C MET A 29 -24.95 -38.97 45.31
N ASN A 30 -25.56 -37.79 45.44
CA ASN A 30 -26.85 -37.20 45.04
C ASN A 30 -26.76 -35.68 45.35
N GLY A 31 -27.52 -34.82 44.64
CA GLY A 31 -27.82 -33.46 45.14
C GLY A 31 -28.00 -32.34 44.10
N ALA A 32 -29.14 -32.36 43.40
CA ALA A 32 -29.89 -31.25 42.79
C ALA A 32 -29.18 -29.90 42.44
N SER A 33 -29.18 -29.49 41.17
CA SER A 33 -30.26 -28.65 40.60
C SER A 33 -30.08 -28.42 39.09
N ALA A 34 -31.22 -28.39 38.40
CA ALA A 34 -31.47 -28.21 36.97
C ALA A 34 -30.91 -26.89 36.39
N ALA A 35 -30.71 -26.69 35.08
CA ALA A 35 -30.69 -27.51 33.89
C ALA A 35 -29.96 -26.67 32.82
N ALA A 36 -29.11 -27.32 32.02
CA ALA A 36 -28.49 -26.73 30.85
C ALA A 36 -29.07 -27.38 29.59
N CYS A 37 -28.81 -26.70 28.47
CA CYS A 37 -28.64 -27.21 27.10
C CYS A 37 -29.89 -27.28 26.18
N PRO A 38 -29.70 -27.32 24.84
CA PRO A 38 -28.54 -26.94 24.02
C PRO A 38 -28.88 -26.22 22.69
N SER A 39 -27.80 -25.92 21.97
CA SER A 39 -27.66 -25.34 20.64
C SER A 39 -27.87 -26.32 19.45
N ALA A 40 -28.12 -25.68 18.29
CA ALA A 40 -27.69 -26.03 16.91
C ALA A 40 -28.51 -27.01 16.06
N GLY A 41 -28.77 -26.62 14.81
CA GLY A 41 -29.15 -27.53 13.72
C GLY A 41 -29.80 -26.88 12.49
N THR A 42 -29.03 -26.79 11.40
CA THR A 42 -29.35 -26.34 10.04
C THR A 42 -30.24 -27.28 9.20
N ALA A 43 -31.02 -26.74 8.26
CA ALA A 43 -31.15 -27.14 6.82
C ALA A 43 -32.59 -27.15 6.23
N GLY A 44 -32.74 -26.54 5.03
CA GLY A 44 -33.27 -27.17 3.80
C GLY A 44 -34.76 -27.50 3.60
N HIS A 45 -35.41 -26.73 2.72
CA HIS A 45 -36.45 -27.05 1.71
C HIS A 45 -37.79 -27.79 2.04
N SER A 46 -38.85 -27.20 1.45
CA SER A 46 -40.03 -27.81 0.78
C SER A 46 -41.40 -27.65 1.48
N GLY A 47 -42.40 -27.25 0.68
CA GLY A 47 -43.82 -27.36 0.99
C GLY A 47 -44.57 -26.03 1.11
N ASP A 48 -45.03 -25.48 -0.03
CA ASP A 48 -46.16 -24.55 -0.02
C ASP A 48 -47.43 -25.30 0.38
N THR A 49 -48.10 -24.81 1.41
CA THR A 49 -49.51 -25.12 1.70
C THR A 49 -50.15 -23.84 2.25
N PRO A 50 -51.21 -23.29 1.64
CA PRO A 50 -51.78 -22.02 2.05
C PRO A 50 -52.75 -22.26 3.22
N GLY A 51 -52.21 -22.33 4.43
CA GLY A 51 -52.97 -22.45 5.67
C GLY A 51 -52.77 -21.24 6.55
N GLN A 52 -53.80 -20.40 6.65
CA GLN A 52 -54.07 -19.40 7.69
C GLN A 52 -52.89 -19.02 8.62
N LYS A 53 -52.25 -17.88 8.35
CA LYS A 53 -51.50 -17.15 9.38
C LYS A 53 -52.41 -16.11 10.01
N HIS A 54 -53.12 -16.51 11.05
CA HIS A 54 -53.46 -15.57 12.12
C HIS A 54 -52.14 -15.02 12.66
N GLY A 55 -52.01 -13.69 12.68
CA GLY A 55 -50.82 -13.00 13.14
C GLY A 55 -50.49 -13.42 14.57
N SER A 56 -49.45 -14.23 14.73
CA SER A 56 -48.78 -14.39 16.01
C SER A 56 -48.37 -13.00 16.48
N PRO A 57 -48.71 -12.57 17.72
CA PRO A 57 -48.28 -11.28 18.22
C PRO A 57 -46.75 -11.22 18.12
N GLU A 58 -46.21 -10.16 17.51
CA GLU A 58 -44.78 -9.91 17.52
C GLU A 58 -44.34 -9.78 18.98
N THR A 59 -43.77 -10.85 19.52
CA THR A 59 -43.27 -10.85 20.89
C THR A 59 -42.04 -9.95 20.94
N ALA A 60 -42.09 -8.95 21.81
CA ALA A 60 -40.94 -8.11 22.11
C ALA A 60 -39.78 -9.03 22.55
N ARG A 61 -38.68 -8.99 21.80
CA ARG A 61 -37.45 -9.71 22.14
C ARG A 61 -36.45 -8.69 22.65
N THR A 62 -35.69 -9.04 23.68
CA THR A 62 -34.48 -8.32 24.04
C THR A 62 -33.53 -8.34 22.84
N ARG A 63 -33.29 -7.16 22.28
CA ARG A 63 -32.42 -6.93 21.13
C ARG A 63 -31.69 -5.62 21.38
N GLU A 64 -30.40 -5.63 21.13
CA GLU A 64 -29.60 -4.41 21.14
C GLU A 64 -29.95 -3.52 19.94
N SER A 65 -29.84 -2.20 20.14
CA SER A 65 -29.96 -1.25 19.03
C SER A 65 -28.83 -1.50 18.02
N LEU A 66 -29.13 -1.40 16.72
CA LEU A 66 -28.19 -1.68 15.62
C LEU A 66 -26.91 -0.82 15.65
N LEU A 67 -26.96 0.37 16.25
CA LEU A 67 -25.80 1.26 16.40
C LEU A 67 -25.13 1.12 17.77
N SER A 68 -25.66 0.26 18.65
CA SER A 68 -25.00 -0.09 19.91
C SER A 68 -23.72 -0.87 19.61
N SER A 69 -22.66 -0.60 20.38
CA SER A 69 -21.39 -1.33 20.28
C SER A 69 -21.53 -2.83 20.49
N GLU A 70 -22.55 -3.25 21.24
CA GLU A 70 -22.82 -4.66 21.57
C GLU A 70 -23.61 -5.40 20.48
N SER A 71 -24.14 -4.68 19.47
CA SER A 71 -24.94 -5.28 18.40
C SER A 71 -24.14 -6.11 17.39
N GLY A 72 -22.84 -5.87 17.28
CA GLY A 72 -21.95 -6.50 16.30
C GLY A 72 -22.29 -6.19 14.83
N TYR A 73 -23.12 -5.17 14.56
CA TYR A 73 -23.52 -4.81 13.20
C TYR A 73 -22.41 -4.08 12.45
N ASN A 74 -22.01 -4.62 11.29
CA ASN A 74 -20.86 -4.14 10.53
C ASN A 74 -21.18 -3.69 9.09
N ASN A 75 -22.45 -3.72 8.66
CA ASN A 75 -22.82 -3.46 7.26
C ASN A 75 -23.26 -2.01 7.00
N TYR A 76 -22.30 -1.09 6.92
CA TYR A 76 -22.56 0.34 6.71
C TYR A 76 -22.54 0.78 5.24
N ARG A 77 -22.74 -0.14 4.29
CA ARG A 77 -22.66 0.17 2.84
C ARG A 77 -23.65 1.25 2.40
N GLY A 78 -24.82 1.32 3.04
CA GLY A 78 -25.81 2.36 2.79
C GLY A 78 -25.28 3.78 3.11
N ILE A 79 -24.53 3.92 4.20
CA ILE A 79 -23.92 5.20 4.61
C ILE A 79 -22.87 5.64 3.57
N LEU A 80 -22.04 4.70 3.10
CA LEU A 80 -21.07 5.01 2.05
C LEU A 80 -21.76 5.50 0.76
N ASN A 81 -22.82 4.83 0.33
CA ASN A 81 -23.60 5.26 -0.83
C ASN A 81 -24.21 6.65 -0.61
N TRP A 82 -24.74 6.91 0.58
CA TRP A 82 -25.29 8.23 0.94
C TRP A 82 -24.22 9.32 0.89
N CYS A 83 -23.02 9.09 1.43
CA CYS A 83 -21.89 10.02 1.34
C CYS A 83 -21.53 10.33 -0.12
N VAL A 84 -21.48 9.31 -0.98
CA VAL A 84 -21.22 9.49 -2.42
C VAL A 84 -22.32 10.34 -3.08
N VAL A 85 -23.59 10.06 -2.80
CA VAL A 85 -24.72 10.84 -3.34
C VAL A 85 -24.66 12.29 -2.89
N MET A 86 -24.43 12.55 -1.60
CA MET A 86 -24.30 13.91 -1.06
C MET A 86 -23.11 14.66 -1.65
N LEU A 87 -21.99 13.96 -1.87
CA LEU A 87 -20.80 14.55 -2.48
C LEU A 87 -21.04 14.93 -3.94
N ILE A 88 -21.73 14.07 -4.69
CA ILE A 88 -22.12 14.34 -6.07
C ILE A 88 -23.12 15.50 -6.10
N LEU A 89 -24.20 15.47 -5.31
CA LEU A 89 -25.23 16.51 -5.37
C LEU A 89 -24.70 17.90 -4.97
N SER A 90 -23.84 17.97 -3.95
CA SER A 90 -23.28 19.25 -3.50
C SER A 90 -22.28 19.84 -4.50
N ASN A 91 -21.55 19.01 -5.25
CA ASN A 91 -20.48 19.46 -6.16
C ASN A 91 -20.80 19.30 -7.65
N ALA A 92 -21.90 18.65 -8.03
CA ALA A 92 -22.25 18.37 -9.41
C ALA A 92 -22.43 19.66 -10.22
N ARG A 93 -23.05 20.69 -9.62
CA ARG A 93 -23.18 22.00 -10.24
C ARG A 93 -21.80 22.60 -10.53
N LEU A 94 -20.91 22.63 -9.55
CA LEU A 94 -19.56 23.18 -9.70
C LEU A 94 -18.73 22.38 -10.72
N PHE A 95 -18.80 21.05 -10.66
CA PHE A 95 -18.12 20.17 -11.60
C PHE A 95 -18.62 20.39 -13.03
N LEU A 96 -19.94 20.45 -13.23
CA LEU A 96 -20.54 20.66 -14.54
C LEU A 96 -20.26 22.07 -15.06
N GLU A 97 -20.34 23.09 -14.21
CA GLU A 97 -20.02 24.46 -14.57
C GLU A 97 -18.55 24.61 -14.97
N ASN A 98 -17.63 23.96 -14.25
CA ASN A 98 -16.24 23.87 -14.67
C ASN A 98 -16.14 23.13 -16.01
N LEU A 99 -16.69 21.93 -16.13
CA LEU A 99 -16.61 21.18 -17.39
C LEU A 99 -17.21 21.94 -18.59
N LEU A 100 -18.26 22.75 -18.39
CA LEU A 100 -18.91 23.54 -19.43
C LEU A 100 -18.17 24.86 -19.75
N ARG A 101 -17.74 25.62 -18.73
CA ARG A 101 -17.02 26.90 -18.92
C ARG A 101 -15.62 26.69 -19.45
N HIS A 102 -14.94 25.72 -18.87
CA HIS A 102 -13.52 25.47 -19.04
C HIS A 102 -13.30 24.36 -20.10
N GLY A 103 -14.30 23.52 -20.38
CA GLY A 103 -14.12 22.37 -21.26
C GLY A 103 -13.09 21.39 -20.69
N ILE A 104 -12.60 20.48 -21.53
CA ILE A 104 -11.32 19.83 -21.28
C ILE A 104 -10.24 20.84 -21.70
N LEU A 105 -9.80 21.73 -20.79
CA LEU A 105 -8.77 22.76 -21.10
C LEU A 105 -7.43 22.19 -21.57
N VAL A 106 -7.20 20.91 -21.32
CA VAL A 106 -5.96 20.26 -21.69
C VAL A 106 -6.15 19.73 -23.12
N ASP A 107 -5.68 20.49 -24.11
CA ASP A 107 -5.47 19.92 -25.43
C ASP A 107 -4.26 18.97 -25.35
N PRO A 108 -4.46 17.64 -25.38
CA PRO A 108 -3.36 16.69 -25.20
C PRO A 108 -2.36 16.78 -26.35
N ILE A 109 -2.83 17.16 -27.55
CA ILE A 109 -1.99 17.27 -28.75
C ILE A 109 -1.11 18.51 -28.63
N GLN A 110 -1.67 19.63 -28.15
CA GLN A 110 -0.90 20.84 -27.91
C GLN A 110 0.12 20.66 -26.78
N VAL A 111 -0.22 19.96 -25.68
CA VAL A 111 0.74 19.65 -24.60
C VAL A 111 1.89 18.79 -25.10
N VAL A 112 1.60 17.75 -25.89
CA VAL A 112 2.65 16.90 -26.49
C VAL A 112 3.48 17.70 -27.51
N SER A 113 2.87 18.56 -28.31
CA SER A 113 3.57 19.43 -29.26
C SER A 113 4.49 20.44 -28.56
N LEU A 114 4.02 21.06 -27.47
CA LEU A 114 4.81 21.98 -26.66
C LEU A 114 5.99 21.26 -26.01
N PHE A 115 5.76 20.05 -25.48
CA PHE A 115 6.82 19.21 -24.92
C PHE A 115 7.87 18.81 -25.96
N LEU A 116 7.46 18.47 -27.19
CA LEU A 116 8.38 18.12 -28.28
C LEU A 116 9.14 19.35 -28.82
N LYS A 117 8.55 20.54 -28.73
CA LYS A 117 9.16 21.80 -29.18
C LYS A 117 10.24 22.29 -28.21
N ASP A 118 10.00 22.18 -26.91
CA ASP A 118 11.00 22.50 -25.88
C ASP A 118 10.91 21.53 -24.69
N PRO A 119 11.61 20.38 -24.73
CA PRO A 119 11.55 19.38 -23.67
C PRO A 119 12.22 19.87 -22.37
N TYR A 120 13.15 20.82 -22.44
CA TYR A 120 13.84 21.35 -21.27
C TYR A 120 12.97 22.28 -20.43
N SER A 121 11.90 22.84 -21.03
CA SER A 121 10.88 23.59 -20.29
C SER A 121 10.04 22.72 -19.35
N TRP A 122 10.00 21.39 -19.55
CA TRP A 122 9.28 20.42 -18.72
C TRP A 122 10.23 19.38 -18.09
N PRO A 123 11.11 19.80 -17.17
CA PRO A 123 12.14 18.93 -16.60
C PRO A 123 11.56 17.70 -15.88
N ALA A 124 10.38 17.82 -15.25
CA ALA A 124 9.72 16.70 -14.59
C ALA A 124 9.33 15.56 -15.55
N ALA A 125 8.80 15.89 -16.73
CA ALA A 125 8.47 14.90 -17.75
C ALA A 125 9.73 14.25 -18.34
N CYS A 126 10.79 15.04 -18.56
CA CYS A 126 12.10 14.54 -18.96
C CYS A 126 12.67 13.53 -17.95
N MET A 127 12.59 13.81 -16.64
CA MET A 127 12.99 12.87 -15.59
C MET A 127 12.21 11.55 -15.70
N VAL A 128 10.89 11.60 -15.92
CA VAL A 128 10.09 10.37 -16.09
C VAL A 128 10.56 9.55 -17.30
N ILE A 129 10.93 10.20 -18.41
CA ILE A 129 11.48 9.49 -19.57
C ILE A 129 12.84 8.87 -19.23
N VAL A 130 13.74 9.61 -18.57
CA VAL A 130 15.06 9.13 -18.12
C VAL A 130 14.94 7.92 -17.19
N SER A 131 13.84 7.79 -16.42
CA SER A 131 13.62 6.63 -15.56
C SER A 131 13.71 5.27 -16.28
N ASN A 132 13.40 5.24 -17.58
CA ASN A 132 13.48 4.04 -18.43
C ASN A 132 14.90 3.50 -18.56
N ILE A 133 15.92 4.37 -18.52
CA ILE A 133 17.33 3.97 -18.61
C ILE A 133 17.65 3.02 -17.46
N PHE A 134 17.23 3.35 -16.23
CA PHE A 134 17.50 2.52 -15.06
C PHE A 134 16.78 1.17 -15.09
N ILE A 135 15.56 1.13 -15.67
CA ILE A 135 14.80 -0.12 -15.89
C ILE A 135 15.55 -1.01 -16.88
N MET A 136 16.03 -0.44 -17.99
CA MET A 136 16.77 -1.17 -19.02
C MET A 136 18.14 -1.66 -18.52
N VAL A 137 18.84 -0.86 -17.70
CA VAL A 137 20.08 -1.26 -17.03
C VAL A 137 19.84 -2.46 -16.13
N ALA A 138 18.77 -2.47 -15.32
CA ALA A 138 18.45 -3.61 -14.47
C ALA A 138 18.12 -4.87 -15.27
N LEU A 139 17.37 -4.75 -16.38
CA LEU A 139 17.07 -5.87 -17.28
C LEU A 139 18.34 -6.41 -17.94
N TYR A 140 19.21 -5.52 -18.43
CA TYR A 140 20.46 -5.89 -19.06
C TYR A 140 21.37 -6.65 -18.09
N THR A 141 21.54 -6.15 -16.86
CA THR A 141 22.34 -6.80 -15.81
C THR A 141 21.82 -8.21 -15.50
N GLU A 142 20.50 -8.39 -15.34
CA GLU A 142 19.93 -9.73 -15.10
C GLU A 142 20.11 -10.67 -16.30
N ARG A 143 20.04 -10.16 -17.54
CA ARG A 143 20.34 -10.95 -18.74
C ARG A 143 21.78 -11.43 -18.75
N GLN A 144 22.74 -10.57 -18.42
CA GLN A 144 24.16 -10.97 -18.38
C GLN A 144 24.45 -11.95 -17.25
N LEU A 145 23.83 -11.78 -16.09
CA LEU A 145 23.89 -12.75 -14.98
C LEU A 145 23.29 -14.10 -15.36
N SER A 146 22.21 -14.11 -16.14
CA SER A 146 21.57 -15.36 -16.60
C SER A 146 22.44 -16.16 -17.58
N LYS A 147 23.22 -15.47 -18.42
CA LYS A 147 24.16 -16.08 -19.37
C LYS A 147 25.47 -16.54 -18.73
N GLY A 148 25.72 -16.15 -17.48
CA GLY A 148 27.00 -16.40 -16.80
C GLY A 148 28.13 -15.46 -17.26
N SER A 149 27.83 -14.42 -18.04
CA SER A 149 28.82 -13.42 -18.48
C SER A 149 29.28 -12.52 -17.34
N PHE A 150 28.40 -12.25 -16.37
CA PHE A 150 28.73 -11.54 -15.13
C PHE A 150 28.77 -12.50 -13.94
N SER A 151 29.71 -12.25 -13.03
CA SER A 151 29.73 -12.91 -11.72
C SER A 151 28.70 -12.27 -10.79
N GLU A 152 28.21 -13.04 -9.81
CA GLU A 152 27.25 -12.54 -8.79
C GLU A 152 27.71 -11.24 -8.08
N PRO A 153 28.97 -11.12 -7.59
CA PRO A 153 29.39 -9.89 -6.93
C PRO A 153 29.38 -8.69 -7.90
N VAL A 154 29.77 -8.89 -9.16
CA VAL A 154 29.73 -7.81 -10.17
C VAL A 154 28.29 -7.38 -10.44
N GLY A 155 27.37 -8.33 -10.62
CA GLY A 155 25.95 -8.04 -10.79
C GLY A 155 25.34 -7.31 -9.60
N LEU A 156 25.68 -7.73 -8.37
CA LEU A 156 25.24 -7.06 -7.15
C LEU A 156 25.75 -5.61 -7.10
N THR A 157 27.03 -5.38 -7.40
CA THR A 157 27.62 -4.04 -7.44
C THR A 157 26.91 -3.15 -8.45
N ILE A 158 26.66 -3.63 -9.68
CA ILE A 158 25.93 -2.87 -10.71
C ILE A 158 24.51 -2.53 -10.23
N HIS A 159 23.79 -3.48 -9.63
CA HIS A 159 22.47 -3.21 -9.07
C HIS A 159 22.50 -2.20 -7.94
N CYS A 160 23.47 -2.28 -7.02
CA CYS A 160 23.64 -1.31 -5.94
C CYS A 160 23.95 0.10 -6.46
N ILE A 161 24.78 0.22 -7.49
CA ILE A 161 25.06 1.49 -8.16
C ILE A 161 23.77 2.01 -8.81
N ASN A 162 23.07 1.18 -9.59
CA ASN A 162 21.83 1.56 -10.27
C ASN A 162 20.78 2.07 -9.28
N LEU A 163 20.53 1.33 -8.18
CA LEU A 163 19.56 1.72 -7.14
C LEU A 163 19.99 3.00 -6.41
N THR A 164 21.28 3.17 -6.11
CA THR A 164 21.79 4.41 -5.50
C THR A 164 21.58 5.60 -6.43
N VAL A 165 21.88 5.47 -7.72
CA VAL A 165 21.71 6.56 -8.69
C VAL A 165 20.22 6.89 -8.89
N ILE A 166 19.32 5.89 -8.93
CA ILE A 166 17.87 6.15 -8.97
C ILE A 166 17.41 6.99 -7.77
N LEU A 167 18.02 6.80 -6.60
CA LEU A 167 17.67 7.57 -5.41
C LEU A 167 18.26 8.98 -5.42
N THR A 168 19.49 9.18 -5.89
CA THR A 168 20.19 10.47 -5.79
C THR A 168 20.04 11.37 -7.02
N PHE A 169 19.91 10.80 -8.22
CA PHE A 169 19.74 11.55 -9.48
C PHE A 169 18.55 12.52 -9.46
N PRO A 170 17.31 12.10 -9.15
CA PRO A 170 16.17 13.01 -9.19
C PRO A 170 16.27 14.09 -8.10
N VAL A 171 16.93 13.82 -6.97
CA VAL A 171 17.20 14.82 -5.94
C VAL A 171 18.11 15.92 -6.46
N ALA A 172 19.22 15.53 -7.10
CA ALA A 172 20.14 16.49 -7.69
C ALA A 172 19.43 17.37 -8.73
N VAL A 173 18.59 16.78 -9.58
CA VAL A 173 17.85 17.54 -10.61
C VAL A 173 16.83 18.49 -9.98
N VAL A 174 16.01 18.05 -9.03
CA VAL A 174 14.97 18.91 -8.40
C VAL A 174 15.59 20.08 -7.62
N LEU A 175 16.74 19.86 -6.97
CA LEU A 175 17.42 20.91 -6.20
C LEU A 175 18.24 21.87 -7.07
N THR A 176 18.82 21.40 -8.18
CA THR A 176 19.68 22.23 -9.04
C THR A 176 18.92 22.94 -10.17
N VAL A 177 17.81 22.38 -10.64
CA VAL A 177 17.04 22.93 -11.76
C VAL A 177 15.89 23.80 -11.21
N PRO A 178 15.97 25.13 -11.31
CA PRO A 178 14.97 26.04 -10.74
C PRO A 178 13.60 25.95 -11.44
N SER A 179 13.55 25.51 -12.71
CA SER A 179 12.30 25.38 -13.48
C SER A 179 11.42 24.19 -13.05
N VAL A 180 11.89 23.32 -12.14
CA VAL A 180 11.08 22.22 -11.64
C VAL A 180 10.03 22.75 -10.66
N THR A 181 8.76 22.64 -11.01
CA THR A 181 7.66 22.98 -10.09
C THR A 181 7.60 21.98 -8.92
N PRO A 182 7.18 22.39 -7.71
CA PRO A 182 7.11 21.48 -6.56
C PRO A 182 6.20 20.26 -6.81
N VAL A 183 5.05 20.48 -7.46
CA VAL A 183 4.13 19.37 -7.81
C VAL A 183 4.77 18.42 -8.82
N GLY A 184 5.45 18.95 -9.84
CA GLY A 184 6.18 18.16 -10.83
C GLY A 184 7.35 17.39 -10.22
N GLY A 185 8.09 18.01 -9.30
CA GLY A 185 9.16 17.40 -8.53
C GLY A 185 8.66 16.26 -7.64
N ALA A 186 7.58 16.47 -6.88
CA ALA A 186 6.96 15.43 -6.05
C ALA A 186 6.49 14.24 -6.88
N PHE A 187 5.87 14.51 -8.04
CA PHE A 187 5.42 13.47 -8.97
C PHE A 187 6.59 12.66 -9.54
N ALA A 188 7.65 13.33 -10.00
CA ALA A 188 8.85 12.67 -10.51
C ALA A 188 9.56 11.84 -9.42
N LEU A 189 9.79 12.40 -8.23
CA LEU A 189 10.37 11.67 -7.11
C LEU A 189 9.53 10.45 -6.73
N GLY A 190 8.20 10.58 -6.71
CA GLY A 190 7.29 9.46 -6.46
C GLY A 190 7.46 8.32 -7.47
N ILE A 191 7.57 8.64 -8.76
CA ILE A 191 7.84 7.65 -9.81
C ILE A 191 9.19 6.98 -9.60
N TYR A 192 10.25 7.75 -9.32
CA TYR A 192 11.58 7.20 -9.06
C TYR A 192 11.60 6.30 -7.83
N THR A 193 10.89 6.65 -6.75
CA THR A 193 10.71 5.78 -5.58
C THR A 193 9.98 4.49 -5.95
N ILE A 194 8.90 4.55 -6.74
CA ILE A 194 8.19 3.35 -7.21
C ILE A 194 9.12 2.46 -8.05
N VAL A 195 9.87 3.04 -8.99
CA VAL A 195 10.85 2.31 -9.83
C VAL A 195 11.94 1.69 -8.97
N LEU A 196 12.49 2.41 -7.99
CA LEU A 196 13.47 1.91 -7.03
C LEU A 196 12.96 0.65 -6.33
N LEU A 197 11.77 0.71 -5.72
CA LEU A 197 11.18 -0.41 -4.98
C LEU A 197 10.91 -1.61 -5.91
N LYS A 198 10.41 -1.35 -7.13
CA LYS A 198 10.19 -2.38 -8.15
C LYS A 198 11.49 -3.05 -8.57
N LEU A 199 12.53 -2.29 -8.90
CA LEU A 199 13.81 -2.85 -9.35
C LEU A 199 14.54 -3.60 -8.23
N TYR A 200 14.41 -3.15 -6.97
CA TYR A 200 14.87 -3.91 -5.81
C TYR A 200 14.21 -5.29 -5.75
N SER A 201 12.87 -5.32 -5.88
CA SER A 201 12.12 -6.58 -5.88
C SER A 201 12.47 -7.47 -7.07
N TYR A 202 12.65 -6.86 -8.25
CA TYR A 202 13.05 -7.56 -9.47
C TYR A 202 14.41 -8.25 -9.31
N ARG A 203 15.40 -7.56 -8.74
CA ARG A 203 16.72 -8.14 -8.41
C ARG A 203 16.58 -9.34 -7.49
N ASP A 204 15.92 -9.16 -6.34
CA ASP A 204 15.81 -10.18 -5.30
C ASP A 204 15.16 -11.47 -5.80
N VAL A 205 14.08 -11.34 -6.57
CA VAL A 205 13.33 -12.49 -7.07
C VAL A 205 14.08 -13.21 -8.19
N ASN A 206 14.74 -12.49 -9.10
CA ASN A 206 15.57 -13.13 -10.12
C ASN A 206 16.81 -13.80 -9.53
N MET A 207 17.45 -13.19 -8.53
CA MET A 207 18.54 -13.80 -7.76
C MET A 207 18.08 -15.12 -7.11
N TRP A 208 16.94 -15.11 -6.42
CA TRP A 208 16.37 -16.31 -5.81
C TRP A 208 16.05 -17.41 -6.85
N CYS A 209 15.48 -17.04 -8.00
CA CYS A 209 15.20 -17.99 -9.09
C CYS A 209 16.48 -18.57 -9.71
N ARG A 210 17.53 -17.76 -9.84
CA ARG A 210 18.84 -18.19 -10.33
C ARG A 210 19.50 -19.16 -9.37
N ASP A 211 19.47 -18.89 -8.06
CA ASP A 211 20.01 -19.78 -7.03
C ASP A 211 19.28 -21.13 -7.01
N LEU A 212 17.95 -21.12 -7.11
CA LEU A 212 17.15 -22.35 -7.24
C LEU A 212 17.51 -23.14 -8.49
N SER A 213 17.73 -22.47 -9.62
CA SER A 213 18.10 -23.12 -10.88
C SER A 213 19.48 -23.78 -10.79
N ARG A 214 20.45 -23.11 -10.15
CA ARG A 214 21.78 -23.67 -9.88
C ARG A 214 21.73 -24.84 -8.90
N ALA A 215 20.92 -24.75 -7.86
CA ALA A 215 20.74 -25.85 -6.90
C ALA A 215 20.12 -27.10 -7.58
N LYS A 216 19.14 -26.91 -8.47
CA LYS A 216 18.58 -27.99 -9.28
C LYS A 216 19.60 -28.61 -10.23
N ALA A 217 20.42 -27.80 -10.90
CA ALA A 217 21.48 -28.28 -11.79
C ALA A 217 22.55 -29.11 -11.05
N LYS A 218 22.83 -28.81 -9.78
CA LYS A 218 23.76 -29.58 -8.95
C LYS A 218 23.17 -30.90 -8.43
N ASN A 219 21.85 -30.99 -8.26
CA ASN A 219 21.18 -32.11 -7.60
C ASN A 219 20.46 -33.09 -8.56
N CYS A 220 20.44 -32.86 -9.89
CA CYS A 220 19.76 -33.73 -10.85
C CYS A 220 20.58 -33.95 -12.14
N PRO A 221 20.84 -35.19 -12.58
CA PRO A 221 21.12 -35.49 -13.98
C PRO A 221 19.81 -35.37 -14.79
N ALA A 222 19.87 -34.68 -15.94
CA ALA A 222 18.85 -34.44 -16.98
C ALA A 222 17.35 -34.71 -16.68
N PRO A 223 16.43 -33.75 -16.90
CA PRO A 223 15.00 -33.99 -16.71
C PRO A 223 14.46 -35.02 -17.71
N SER A 224 13.59 -35.93 -17.26
CA SER A 224 12.89 -36.86 -18.14
C SER A 224 11.94 -36.12 -19.11
N PRO A 225 11.71 -36.65 -20.33
CA PRO A 225 10.85 -36.02 -21.35
C PRO A 225 9.44 -35.67 -20.86
N VAL A 226 8.95 -36.42 -19.86
CA VAL A 226 7.61 -36.30 -19.28
C VAL A 226 7.44 -35.02 -18.43
N SER A 227 8.51 -34.55 -17.76
CA SER A 227 8.46 -33.30 -16.97
C SER A 227 8.41 -32.06 -17.86
N VAL A 228 9.04 -32.13 -19.03
CA VAL A 228 9.01 -31.05 -20.04
C VAL A 228 7.62 -30.94 -20.67
N LEU A 229 6.97 -32.08 -20.95
CA LEU A 229 5.63 -32.14 -21.52
C LEU A 229 4.55 -31.59 -20.56
N LEU A 230 4.66 -31.90 -19.25
CA LEU A 230 3.75 -31.39 -18.22
C LEU A 230 3.91 -29.88 -17.98
N LEU A 231 5.14 -29.36 -18.06
CA LEU A 231 5.38 -27.91 -18.02
C LEU A 231 4.81 -27.21 -19.25
N HIS A 232 4.88 -27.82 -20.43
CA HIS A 232 4.30 -27.27 -21.66
C HIS A 232 2.77 -27.15 -21.61
N ARG A 233 2.11 -28.01 -20.82
CA ARG A 233 0.65 -27.99 -20.63
C ARG A 233 0.15 -26.85 -19.75
N THR A 234 1.03 -26.22 -18.95
CA THR A 234 0.73 -25.01 -18.21
C THR A 234 1.61 -23.89 -18.74
N SER A 235 1.08 -22.97 -19.55
CA SER A 235 1.81 -21.84 -20.17
C SER A 235 2.39 -20.81 -19.18
N LYS A 236 3.11 -21.26 -18.14
CA LYS A 236 3.73 -20.46 -17.09
C LYS A 236 5.17 -20.17 -17.49
N VAL A 237 5.55 -18.90 -17.38
CA VAL A 237 6.91 -18.45 -17.66
C VAL A 237 7.85 -18.97 -16.57
N CYS A 238 8.99 -19.54 -16.97
CA CYS A 238 10.05 -20.02 -16.08
C CYS A 238 11.35 -19.26 -16.36
N TYR A 239 12.19 -19.11 -15.33
CA TYR A 239 13.53 -18.54 -15.49
C TYR A 239 14.40 -19.42 -16.40
N PRO A 240 15.17 -18.85 -17.36
CA PRO A 240 15.41 -17.43 -17.63
C PRO A 240 14.45 -16.78 -18.65
N GLY A 241 13.41 -17.48 -19.09
CA GLY A 241 12.45 -17.00 -20.09
C GLY A 241 11.62 -15.77 -19.69
N ASN A 242 11.67 -15.36 -18.42
CA ASN A 242 11.03 -14.11 -17.94
C ASN A 242 11.84 -12.84 -18.22
N LEU A 243 13.08 -12.95 -18.70
CA LEU A 243 13.97 -11.81 -18.92
C LEU A 243 13.68 -11.11 -20.27
N THR A 244 12.41 -10.84 -20.53
CA THR A 244 11.95 -10.15 -21.75
C THR A 244 11.66 -8.68 -21.47
N ILE A 245 11.80 -7.82 -22.50
CA ILE A 245 11.44 -6.40 -22.39
C ILE A 245 9.94 -6.27 -22.08
N LYS A 246 9.11 -7.13 -22.68
CA LYS A 246 7.67 -7.16 -22.49
C LYS A 246 7.28 -7.44 -21.03
N ASP A 247 7.89 -8.43 -20.39
CA ASP A 247 7.60 -8.79 -19.00
C ASP A 247 8.12 -7.73 -18.02
N MET A 248 9.29 -7.14 -18.32
CA MET A 248 9.84 -6.03 -17.54
C MET A 248 8.91 -4.82 -17.56
N TYR A 249 8.49 -4.35 -18.74
CA TYR A 249 7.59 -3.20 -18.83
C TYR A 249 6.19 -3.51 -18.32
N TYR A 250 5.71 -4.75 -18.49
CA TYR A 250 4.49 -5.17 -17.82
C TYR A 250 4.58 -4.98 -16.31
N PHE A 251 5.67 -5.44 -15.69
CA PHE A 251 5.88 -5.25 -14.26
C PHE A 251 6.09 -3.78 -13.88
N ALA A 252 6.81 -3.00 -14.70
CA ALA A 252 7.02 -1.57 -14.46
C ALA A 252 5.69 -0.82 -14.28
N PHE A 253 4.70 -1.09 -15.14
CA PHE A 253 3.37 -0.47 -15.08
C PHE A 253 2.37 -1.17 -14.15
N ALA A 254 2.58 -2.45 -13.81
CA ALA A 254 1.66 -3.19 -12.94
C ALA A 254 1.51 -2.49 -11.57
N PRO A 255 0.30 -2.40 -10.99
CA PRO A 255 0.04 -1.72 -9.71
C PRO A 255 0.46 -2.58 -8.50
N THR A 256 1.69 -3.11 -8.53
CA THR A 256 2.33 -3.88 -7.45
C THR A 256 3.82 -3.55 -7.40
N LEU A 257 4.39 -3.60 -6.20
CA LEU A 257 5.83 -3.38 -5.97
C LEU A 257 6.61 -4.69 -5.86
N CYS A 258 5.92 -5.81 -5.65
CA CYS A 258 6.54 -7.13 -5.56
C CYS A 258 6.56 -7.79 -6.93
N TYR A 259 7.76 -8.06 -7.46
CA TYR A 259 7.94 -8.80 -8.70
C TYR A 259 7.60 -10.28 -8.52
N GLU A 260 6.90 -10.83 -9.50
CA GLU A 260 6.61 -12.26 -9.61
C GLU A 260 6.70 -12.67 -11.08
N LEU A 261 7.11 -13.92 -11.34
CA LEU A 261 7.27 -14.40 -12.72
C LEU A 261 5.92 -14.50 -13.45
N ASN A 262 4.86 -14.84 -12.72
CA ASN A 262 3.54 -15.10 -13.30
C ASN A 262 2.47 -14.40 -12.47
N PHE A 263 2.10 -13.19 -12.88
CA PHE A 263 1.03 -12.45 -12.24
C PHE A 263 -0.36 -13.02 -12.62
N PRO A 264 -1.33 -13.04 -11.70
CA PRO A 264 -2.71 -13.42 -12.03
C PRO A 264 -3.28 -12.43 -13.07
N ARG A 265 -3.95 -12.95 -14.09
CA ARG A 265 -4.50 -12.16 -15.20
C ARG A 265 -6.03 -12.22 -15.25
N SER A 266 -6.65 -11.07 -15.50
CA SER A 266 -8.06 -11.00 -15.85
C SER A 266 -8.28 -11.49 -17.30
N PRO A 267 -9.36 -12.23 -17.60
CA PRO A 267 -9.58 -12.80 -18.93
C PRO A 267 -9.82 -11.74 -20.01
N LYS A 268 -10.54 -10.65 -19.67
CA LYS A 268 -10.87 -9.55 -20.57
C LYS A 268 -10.85 -8.21 -19.84
N ILE A 269 -10.73 -7.13 -20.60
CA ILE A 269 -10.89 -5.75 -20.13
C ILE A 269 -12.39 -5.43 -20.09
N ARG A 270 -12.90 -5.02 -18.94
CA ARG A 270 -14.30 -4.65 -18.72
C ARG A 270 -14.44 -3.14 -18.94
N MET A 271 -14.79 -2.73 -20.16
CA MET A 271 -14.86 -1.31 -20.56
C MET A 271 -15.80 -0.48 -19.67
N GLY A 272 -16.95 -1.02 -19.27
CA GLY A 272 -17.87 -0.30 -18.35
C GLY A 272 -17.28 -0.07 -16.95
N PHE A 273 -16.46 -1.01 -16.44
CA PHE A 273 -15.73 -0.81 -15.19
C PHE A 273 -14.61 0.23 -15.38
N LEU A 274 -13.85 0.12 -16.48
CA LEU A 274 -12.77 1.06 -16.81
C LEU A 274 -13.28 2.50 -16.95
N LEU A 275 -14.36 2.71 -17.70
CA LEU A 275 -14.98 4.03 -17.89
C LEU A 275 -15.49 4.60 -16.58
N ARG A 276 -16.10 3.78 -15.72
CA ARG A 276 -16.54 4.20 -14.38
C ARG A 276 -15.36 4.70 -13.55
N ARG A 277 -14.25 3.96 -13.53
CA ARG A 277 -13.02 4.38 -12.83
C ARG A 277 -12.45 5.67 -13.40
N LEU A 278 -12.47 5.85 -14.71
CA LEU A 278 -12.01 7.08 -15.37
C LEU A 278 -12.87 8.29 -14.96
N VAL A 279 -14.19 8.16 -14.97
CA VAL A 279 -15.10 9.24 -14.53
C VAL A 279 -14.88 9.59 -13.07
N GLU A 280 -14.72 8.59 -12.19
CA GLU A 280 -14.39 8.82 -10.78
C GLU A 280 -13.06 9.54 -10.62
N MET A 281 -12.02 9.15 -11.36
CA MET A 281 -10.71 9.83 -11.32
C MET A 281 -10.85 11.31 -11.70
N LEU A 282 -11.55 11.62 -12.79
CA LEU A 282 -11.76 13.00 -13.24
C LEU A 282 -12.58 13.81 -12.23
N PHE A 283 -13.65 13.24 -11.67
CA PHE A 283 -14.48 13.87 -10.66
C PHE A 283 -13.69 14.19 -9.39
N PHE A 284 -12.96 13.21 -8.83
CA PHE A 284 -12.18 13.43 -7.61
C PHE A 284 -10.99 14.37 -7.83
N THR A 285 -10.34 14.37 -9.00
CA THR A 285 -9.30 15.37 -9.31
C THR A 285 -9.87 16.79 -9.29
N GLN A 286 -11.00 17.03 -9.95
CA GLN A 286 -11.65 18.34 -9.95
C GLN A 286 -12.10 18.75 -8.55
N LEU A 287 -12.66 17.81 -7.78
CA LEU A 287 -13.09 18.06 -6.40
C LEU A 287 -11.91 18.39 -5.47
N LEU A 288 -10.79 17.67 -5.59
CA LEU A 288 -9.57 17.96 -4.82
C LEU A 288 -9.04 19.36 -5.13
N VAL A 289 -9.00 19.76 -6.41
CA VAL A 289 -8.58 21.11 -6.82
C VAL A 289 -9.54 22.16 -6.27
N ALA A 290 -10.86 21.97 -6.43
CA ALA A 290 -11.88 22.90 -5.96
C ALA A 290 -11.82 23.11 -4.45
N LEU A 291 -11.73 22.04 -3.65
CA LEU A 291 -11.65 22.14 -2.19
C LEU A 291 -10.34 22.75 -1.73
N THR A 292 -9.23 22.49 -2.43
CA THR A 292 -7.96 23.15 -2.14
C THR A 292 -8.08 24.66 -2.39
N GLN A 293 -8.62 25.07 -3.55
CA GLN A 293 -8.73 26.48 -3.93
C GLN A 293 -9.76 27.27 -3.11
N GLN A 294 -10.93 26.68 -2.83
CA GLN A 294 -12.04 27.37 -2.19
C GLN A 294 -12.00 27.27 -0.66
N TRP A 295 -11.44 26.19 -0.11
CA TRP A 295 -11.43 25.96 1.34
C TRP A 295 -10.03 26.13 1.94
N MET A 296 -9.00 25.44 1.41
CA MET A 296 -7.67 25.48 2.01
C MET A 296 -6.95 26.81 1.80
N ILE A 297 -6.86 27.29 0.55
CA ILE A 297 -6.08 28.49 0.21
C ILE A 297 -6.55 29.74 0.98
N PRO A 298 -7.86 30.06 1.10
CA PRO A 298 -8.29 31.23 1.86
C PRO A 298 -7.92 31.14 3.35
N ILE A 299 -7.98 29.95 3.95
CA ILE A 299 -7.57 29.76 5.36
C ILE A 299 -6.06 29.99 5.49
N ILE A 300 -5.25 29.46 4.57
CA ILE A 300 -3.79 29.65 4.57
C ILE A 300 -3.45 31.15 4.37
N GLN A 301 -4.04 31.81 3.39
CA GLN A 301 -3.80 33.22 3.08
C GLN A 301 -4.25 34.17 4.20
N SER A 302 -5.32 33.83 4.93
CA SER A 302 -5.73 34.61 6.12
C SER A 302 -4.70 34.57 7.25
N SER A 303 -3.70 33.70 7.15
CA SER A 303 -2.70 33.41 8.16
C SER A 303 -1.28 33.77 7.69
N MET A 304 -1.04 35.06 7.37
CA MET A 304 0.21 35.61 6.80
C MET A 304 1.47 35.54 7.70
N LYS A 305 1.55 34.62 8.68
CA LYS A 305 2.77 34.40 9.48
C LYS A 305 3.20 32.93 9.35
N PRO A 306 4.46 32.65 9.00
CA PRO A 306 5.01 31.29 9.00
C PRO A 306 4.79 30.63 10.37
N LEU A 307 4.56 29.31 10.40
CA LEU A 307 4.26 28.60 11.65
C LEU A 307 5.41 28.67 12.66
N GLU A 308 6.63 28.85 12.18
CA GLU A 308 7.84 28.95 12.97
C GLU A 308 7.87 30.19 13.88
N ASP A 309 7.29 31.30 13.44
CA ASP A 309 7.30 32.57 14.16
C ASP A 309 6.05 32.77 15.04
N MET A 310 5.23 31.72 15.19
CA MET A 310 3.93 31.77 15.86
C MET A 310 3.97 31.23 17.29
N ASP A 311 3.26 31.91 18.20
CA ASP A 311 2.98 31.38 19.55
C ASP A 311 2.30 30.00 19.47
N LEU A 312 2.72 29.04 20.31
CA LEU A 312 2.20 27.66 20.31
C LEU A 312 0.67 27.56 20.38
N SER A 313 0.02 28.45 21.14
CA SER A 313 -1.45 28.48 21.27
C SER A 313 -2.14 28.90 19.97
N ARG A 314 -1.61 29.93 19.30
CA ARG A 314 -2.12 30.41 18.00
C ARG A 314 -1.82 29.43 16.87
N MET A 315 -0.66 28.79 16.94
CA MET A 315 -0.31 27.68 16.05
C MET A 315 -1.37 26.58 16.18
N MET A 316 -1.59 26.06 17.39
CA MET A 316 -2.56 25.00 17.66
C MET A 316 -3.98 25.35 17.18
N GLU A 317 -4.48 26.56 17.46
CA GLU A 317 -5.80 27.01 16.99
C GLU A 317 -5.93 26.95 15.45
N ARG A 318 -4.93 27.47 14.73
CA ARG A 318 -4.92 27.47 13.26
C ARG A 318 -4.78 26.08 12.68
N LEU A 319 -3.91 25.29 13.30
CA LEU A 319 -3.68 23.90 12.96
C LEU A 319 -4.98 23.08 13.06
N LEU A 320 -5.77 23.25 14.13
CA LEU A 320 -7.07 22.59 14.25
C LEU A 320 -8.08 23.03 13.18
N ARG A 321 -8.11 24.31 12.80
CA ARG A 321 -9.00 24.80 11.71
C ARG A 321 -8.68 24.15 10.36
N LEU A 322 -7.41 23.85 10.08
CA LEU A 322 -6.97 23.21 8.85
C LEU A 322 -7.03 21.67 8.90
N ALA A 323 -7.11 21.07 10.09
CA ALA A 323 -7.06 19.61 10.26
C ALA A 323 -8.21 18.90 9.54
N VAL A 324 -9.43 19.43 9.65
CA VAL A 324 -10.64 18.84 9.02
C VAL A 324 -10.57 18.87 7.49
N PRO A 325 -10.38 20.03 6.82
CA PRO A 325 -10.29 20.06 5.36
C PRO A 325 -9.08 19.26 4.84
N ASN A 326 -7.94 19.30 5.54
CA ASN A 326 -6.78 18.47 5.20
C ASN A 326 -7.13 16.98 5.25
N HIS A 327 -7.74 16.51 6.33
CA HIS A 327 -8.13 15.10 6.46
C HIS A 327 -9.11 14.68 5.36
N LEU A 328 -10.08 15.52 5.02
CA LEU A 328 -11.01 15.27 3.92
C LEU A 328 -10.27 15.13 2.58
N LEU A 329 -9.32 16.02 2.28
CA LEU A 329 -8.45 15.93 1.09
C LEU A 329 -7.69 14.61 1.05
N TRP A 330 -7.13 14.15 2.18
CA TRP A 330 -6.42 12.88 2.27
C TRP A 330 -7.34 11.66 2.05
N LEU A 331 -8.56 11.67 2.56
CA LEU A 331 -9.55 10.62 2.30
C LEU A 331 -9.94 10.54 0.82
N MET A 332 -10.17 11.68 0.18
CA MET A 332 -10.47 11.74 -1.24
C MET A 332 -9.27 11.35 -2.09
N PHE A 333 -8.06 11.78 -1.72
CA PHE A 333 -6.81 11.36 -2.36
C PHE A 333 -6.62 9.85 -2.25
N PHE A 334 -6.89 9.27 -1.08
CA PHE A 334 -6.83 7.83 -0.87
C PHE A 334 -7.77 7.10 -1.86
N TYR A 335 -9.03 7.50 -1.95
CA TYR A 335 -10.00 6.89 -2.85
C TYR A 335 -9.62 7.10 -4.33
N TRP A 336 -9.19 8.31 -4.69
CA TRP A 336 -8.77 8.64 -6.04
C TRP A 336 -7.56 7.81 -6.48
N PHE A 337 -6.53 7.71 -5.64
CA PHE A 337 -5.29 7.01 -5.97
C PHE A 337 -5.41 5.50 -5.80
N PHE A 338 -5.64 5.01 -4.58
CA PHE A 338 -5.58 3.58 -4.26
C PHE A 338 -6.78 2.79 -4.78
N HIS A 339 -7.97 3.41 -4.82
CA HIS A 339 -9.14 2.74 -5.36
C HIS A 339 -9.28 2.99 -6.86
N SER A 340 -9.45 4.23 -7.30
CA SER A 340 -9.83 4.52 -8.68
C SER A 340 -8.66 4.34 -9.65
N SER A 341 -7.51 4.97 -9.37
CA SER A 341 -6.35 4.98 -10.27
C SER A 341 -5.66 3.61 -10.35
N LEU A 342 -5.43 2.93 -9.22
CA LEU A 342 -4.82 1.58 -9.25
C LEU A 342 -5.75 0.55 -9.90
N ASN A 343 -7.07 0.61 -9.69
CA ASN A 343 -8.00 -0.30 -10.39
C ASN A 343 -8.09 0.00 -11.88
N PHE A 344 -8.00 1.27 -12.29
CA PHE A 344 -7.93 1.66 -13.70
C PHE A 344 -6.68 1.04 -14.36
N SER A 345 -5.51 1.24 -13.76
CA SER A 345 -4.24 0.66 -14.23
C SER A 345 -4.29 -0.88 -14.22
N ALA A 346 -4.86 -1.49 -13.19
CA ALA A 346 -5.02 -2.94 -13.10
C ALA A 346 -5.92 -3.49 -14.21
N GLU A 347 -7.05 -2.84 -14.49
CA GLU A 347 -7.97 -3.25 -15.54
C GLU A 347 -7.33 -3.12 -16.93
N LEU A 348 -6.65 -2.00 -17.19
CA LEU A 348 -5.94 -1.74 -18.45
C LEU A 348 -4.86 -2.80 -18.72
N LEU A 349 -4.11 -3.18 -17.69
CA LEU A 349 -3.05 -4.18 -17.75
C LEU A 349 -3.56 -5.64 -17.63
N ARG A 350 -4.87 -5.83 -17.42
CA ARG A 350 -5.47 -7.13 -17.06
C ARG A 350 -4.83 -7.77 -15.83
N PHE A 351 -4.39 -6.97 -14.86
CA PHE A 351 -3.87 -7.44 -13.59
C PHE A 351 -5.00 -7.93 -12.67
N GLY A 352 -4.86 -9.15 -12.15
CA GLY A 352 -5.88 -9.85 -11.38
C GLY A 352 -5.85 -9.58 -9.88
N ASP A 353 -4.68 -9.31 -9.29
CA ASP A 353 -4.57 -8.99 -7.86
C ASP A 353 -4.96 -7.53 -7.63
N ARG A 354 -6.16 -7.29 -7.11
CA ARG A 354 -6.70 -5.94 -6.90
C ARG A 354 -6.81 -5.57 -5.43
N GLN A 355 -6.14 -6.33 -4.57
CA GLN A 355 -6.11 -6.08 -3.14
C GLN A 355 -5.06 -5.01 -2.82
N PHE A 356 -5.39 -3.75 -3.10
CA PHE A 356 -4.51 -2.60 -2.86
C PHE A 356 -4.59 -2.06 -1.42
N TYR A 357 -5.71 -2.30 -0.75
CA TYR A 357 -5.99 -1.92 0.64
C TYR A 357 -7.05 -2.86 1.24
N ASN A 358 -7.13 -2.92 2.57
CA ASN A 358 -8.17 -3.60 3.34
C ASN A 358 -9.00 -2.56 4.12
N ASP A 359 -9.86 -3.01 5.04
CA ASP A 359 -10.74 -2.20 5.89
C ASP A 359 -10.00 -1.44 7.00
N TRP A 360 -9.01 -0.64 6.61
CA TRP A 360 -8.20 0.17 7.53
C TRP A 360 -9.01 1.21 8.32
N TRP A 361 -10.22 1.57 7.88
CA TRP A 361 -11.13 2.46 8.60
C TRP A 361 -11.70 1.82 9.88
N ASN A 362 -11.72 0.48 9.95
CA ASN A 362 -12.10 -0.29 11.14
C ASN A 362 -10.90 -0.64 12.04
N ALA A 363 -9.73 -0.04 11.80
CA ALA A 363 -8.54 -0.35 12.57
C ALA A 363 -8.70 0.01 14.05
N GLU A 364 -8.63 -0.99 14.94
CA GLU A 364 -8.60 -0.76 16.40
C GLU A 364 -7.20 -0.41 16.92
N THR A 365 -6.15 -0.71 16.15
CA THR A 365 -4.76 -0.41 16.49
C THR A 365 -4.06 0.30 15.35
N VAL A 366 -3.12 1.18 15.69
CA VAL A 366 -2.26 1.90 14.73
C VAL A 366 -1.47 0.91 13.86
N THR A 367 -1.02 -0.20 14.45
CA THR A 367 -0.33 -1.28 13.72
C THR A 367 -1.21 -1.89 12.63
N TYR A 368 -2.48 -2.18 12.93
CA TYR A 368 -3.42 -2.72 11.94
C TYR A 368 -3.64 -1.71 10.81
N PHE A 369 -3.81 -0.42 11.11
CA PHE A 369 -3.93 0.62 10.08
C PHE A 369 -2.75 0.59 9.09
N TRP A 370 -1.51 0.63 9.59
CA TRP A 370 -0.31 0.69 8.74
C TRP A 370 -0.09 -0.55 7.86
N GLN A 371 -0.68 -1.69 8.22
CA GLN A 371 -0.61 -2.92 7.44
C GLN A 371 -1.66 -2.98 6.32
N ASN A 372 -2.74 -2.22 6.45
CA ASN A 372 -3.96 -2.39 5.65
C ASN A 372 -4.29 -1.21 4.73
N TRP A 373 -3.71 -0.02 4.95
CA TRP A 373 -4.00 1.15 4.11
C TRP A 373 -3.35 1.06 2.71
N ASN A 374 -2.08 0.63 2.62
CA ASN A 374 -1.31 0.52 1.38
C ASN A 374 -0.62 -0.84 1.31
N ILE A 375 -1.37 -1.83 0.84
CA ILE A 375 -0.93 -3.22 0.77
C ILE A 375 0.27 -3.41 -0.16
N PRO A 376 0.40 -2.76 -1.34
CA PRO A 376 1.58 -2.88 -2.18
C PRO A 376 2.89 -2.56 -1.45
N VAL A 377 2.93 -1.43 -0.71
CA VAL A 377 4.12 -1.05 0.08
C VAL A 377 4.29 -1.97 1.27
N HIS A 378 3.21 -2.32 1.98
CA HIS A 378 3.27 -3.23 3.12
C HIS A 378 3.84 -4.62 2.71
N LYS A 379 3.33 -5.23 1.64
CA LYS A 379 3.81 -6.50 1.10
C LYS A 379 5.29 -6.41 0.71
N TRP A 380 5.71 -5.29 0.11
CA TRP A 380 7.12 -5.06 -0.24
C TRP A 380 8.00 -5.00 1.00
N CYS A 381 7.66 -4.16 1.98
CA CYS A 381 8.39 -4.04 3.25
C CYS A 381 8.46 -5.38 3.96
N LEU A 382 7.36 -6.13 3.99
CA LEU A 382 7.30 -7.45 4.63
C LEU A 382 8.24 -8.46 3.95
N ARG A 383 8.21 -8.53 2.61
CA ARG A 383 8.94 -9.54 1.82
C ARG A 383 10.43 -9.25 1.66
N HIS A 384 10.77 -8.00 1.37
CA HIS A 384 12.10 -7.58 0.94
C HIS A 384 12.93 -6.92 2.03
N PHE A 385 12.31 -6.48 3.13
CA PHE A 385 13.00 -5.78 4.20
C PHE A 385 12.86 -6.50 5.55
N TYR A 386 11.64 -6.63 6.06
CA TYR A 386 11.33 -7.20 7.37
C TYR A 386 11.71 -8.69 7.49
N LYS A 387 11.21 -9.56 6.60
CA LYS A 387 11.52 -11.00 6.64
C LYS A 387 13.03 -11.28 6.49
N PRO A 388 13.77 -10.62 5.57
CA PRO A 388 15.22 -10.74 5.51
C PRO A 388 15.95 -10.33 6.80
N LEU A 389 15.54 -9.24 7.46
CA LEU A 389 16.11 -8.85 8.77
C LEU A 389 15.88 -9.93 9.83
N LEU A 390 14.65 -10.46 9.93
CA LEU A 390 14.36 -11.55 10.86
C LEU A 390 15.20 -12.81 10.57
N ARG A 391 15.38 -13.18 9.30
CA ARG A 391 16.21 -14.32 8.91
C ARG A 391 17.69 -14.13 9.25
N ARG A 392 18.16 -12.89 9.36
CA ARG A 392 19.52 -12.55 9.81
C ARG A 392 19.68 -12.54 11.34
N GLY A 393 18.60 -12.77 12.09
CA GLY A 393 18.63 -12.86 13.56
C GLY A 393 18.24 -11.59 14.31
N PHE A 394 17.78 -10.54 13.63
CA PHE A 394 17.29 -9.33 14.31
C PHE A 394 15.95 -9.58 15.04
N SER A 395 15.73 -8.86 16.15
CA SER A 395 14.49 -8.96 16.91
C SER A 395 13.29 -8.36 16.16
N LYS A 396 12.06 -8.74 16.56
CA LYS A 396 10.83 -8.21 15.96
C LYS A 396 10.71 -6.70 16.09
N ILE A 397 11.03 -6.16 17.27
CA ILE A 397 10.96 -4.73 17.57
C ILE A 397 11.98 -3.96 16.71
N VAL A 398 13.24 -4.40 16.68
CA VAL A 398 14.28 -3.75 15.85
C VAL A 398 13.88 -3.79 14.37
N SER A 399 13.35 -4.92 13.90
CA SER A 399 12.92 -5.06 12.50
C SER A 399 11.70 -4.18 12.17
N GLN A 400 10.76 -4.01 13.11
CA GLN A 400 9.61 -3.10 12.95
C GLN A 400 10.07 -1.64 12.96
N SER A 401 10.89 -1.24 13.92
CA SER A 401 11.44 0.12 13.99
C SER A 401 12.26 0.47 12.74
N ALA A 402 13.01 -0.48 12.19
CA ALA A 402 13.74 -0.28 10.93
C ALA A 402 12.81 -0.05 9.73
N VAL A 403 11.66 -0.74 9.66
CA VAL A 403 10.64 -0.50 8.61
C VAL A 403 10.05 0.90 8.76
N PHE A 404 9.74 1.33 9.99
CA PHE A 404 9.23 2.68 10.25
C PHE A 404 10.26 3.75 9.90
N PHE A 405 11.53 3.55 10.24
CA PHE A 405 12.61 4.45 9.88
C PHE A 405 12.76 4.59 8.35
N LEU A 406 12.75 3.47 7.63
CA LEU A 406 12.79 3.48 6.16
C LEU A 406 11.57 4.22 5.57
N SER A 407 10.38 4.01 6.14
CA SER A 407 9.17 4.72 5.76
C SER A 407 9.30 6.23 6.01
N ALA A 408 9.77 6.63 7.20
CA ALA A 408 9.98 8.01 7.59
C ALA A 408 10.97 8.73 6.65
N PHE A 409 12.05 8.05 6.25
CA PHE A 409 12.98 8.55 5.23
C PHE A 409 12.26 8.88 3.92
N PHE A 410 11.43 7.97 3.39
CA PHE A 410 10.71 8.24 2.13
C PHE A 410 9.63 9.31 2.26
N HIS A 411 8.95 9.42 3.40
CA HIS A 411 7.98 10.50 3.62
C HIS A 411 8.67 11.87 3.65
N GLU A 412 9.80 11.98 4.36
CA GLU A 412 10.60 13.20 4.35
C GLU A 412 11.14 13.49 2.95
N TYR A 413 11.71 12.50 2.27
CA TYR A 413 12.24 12.61 0.91
C TYR A 413 11.20 13.14 -0.08
N LEU A 414 9.96 12.63 -0.04
CA LEU A 414 8.91 13.01 -0.98
C LEU A 414 8.30 14.39 -0.69
N VAL A 415 8.40 14.90 0.54
CA VAL A 415 7.82 16.19 0.94
C VAL A 415 8.87 17.31 0.97
N SER A 416 10.03 17.06 1.59
CA SER A 416 11.09 18.06 1.78
C SER A 416 11.75 18.51 0.48
N ILE A 417 12.06 17.56 -0.42
CA ILE A 417 12.88 17.83 -1.60
C ILE A 417 12.14 18.69 -2.63
N PRO A 418 10.88 18.40 -3.01
CA PRO A 418 10.15 19.25 -3.94
C PRO A 418 9.89 20.66 -3.41
N LEU A 419 9.74 20.79 -2.10
CA LEU A 419 9.51 22.07 -1.44
C LEU A 419 10.82 22.79 -1.06
N ARG A 420 11.97 22.13 -1.20
CA ARG A 420 13.30 22.62 -0.80
C ARG A 420 13.41 22.99 0.68
N MET A 421 12.64 22.31 1.54
CA MET A 421 12.54 22.59 2.97
C MET A 421 12.93 21.36 3.79
N PHE A 422 14.02 21.43 4.55
CA PHE A 422 14.56 20.29 5.31
C PHE A 422 14.30 20.44 6.83
N ARG A 423 13.03 20.48 7.22
CA ARG A 423 12.60 20.69 8.62
C ARG A 423 12.47 19.39 9.45
N LEU A 424 12.50 18.22 8.81
CA LEU A 424 12.35 16.90 9.43
C LEU A 424 11.02 16.66 10.19
N TRP A 425 9.98 17.46 9.95
CA TRP A 425 8.68 17.31 10.61
C TRP A 425 7.95 16.05 10.16
N ALA A 426 8.02 15.68 8.88
CA ALA A 426 7.38 14.46 8.38
C ALA A 426 8.09 13.21 8.91
N PHE A 427 9.43 13.27 8.99
CA PHE A 427 10.23 12.23 9.64
C PHE A 427 9.84 12.04 11.11
N MET A 428 9.83 13.14 11.89
CA MET A 428 9.48 13.08 13.32
C MET A 428 8.03 12.64 13.54
N GLY A 429 7.09 13.10 12.71
CA GLY A 429 5.69 12.67 12.74
C GLY A 429 5.54 11.17 12.53
N MET A 430 6.30 10.58 11.60
CA MET A 430 6.32 9.12 11.40
C MET A 430 6.96 8.36 12.55
N MET A 431 8.05 8.86 13.13
CA MET A 431 8.71 8.21 14.27
C MET A 431 7.87 8.28 15.56
N ALA A 432 7.11 9.36 15.75
CA ALA A 432 6.16 9.51 16.86
C ALA A 432 4.99 8.51 16.80
N GLN A 433 4.72 7.88 15.66
CA GLN A 433 3.71 6.83 15.55
C GLN A 433 4.11 5.54 16.28
N LEU A 434 5.40 5.27 16.50
CA LEU A 434 5.85 4.09 17.25
C LEU A 434 5.42 4.10 18.73
N PRO A 435 5.72 5.15 19.53
CA PRO A 435 5.23 5.23 20.91
C PRO A 435 3.71 5.35 20.95
N LEU A 436 3.09 6.03 19.99
CA LEU A 436 1.63 6.09 19.90
C LEU A 436 1.01 4.71 19.65
N ALA A 437 1.59 3.90 18.77
CA ALA A 437 1.12 2.54 18.50
C ALA A 437 1.23 1.64 19.73
N TRP A 438 2.30 1.78 20.51
CA TRP A 438 2.46 1.09 21.79
C TRP A 438 1.41 1.55 22.80
N PHE A 439 1.16 2.85 22.90
CA PHE A 439 0.15 3.41 23.81
C PHE A 439 -1.26 2.93 23.45
N VAL A 440 -1.70 3.14 22.20
CA VAL A 440 -3.04 2.73 21.75
C VAL A 440 -3.22 1.23 21.91
N GLY A 441 -2.22 0.42 21.53
CA GLY A 441 -2.30 -1.04 21.62
C GLY A 441 -2.36 -1.61 23.04
N ASN A 442 -1.89 -0.88 24.05
CA ASN A 442 -1.89 -1.35 25.44
C ASN A 442 -3.04 -0.76 26.27
N PHE A 443 -3.48 0.46 25.97
CA PHE A 443 -4.43 1.19 26.81
C PHE A 443 -5.83 1.32 26.21
N LEU A 444 -5.98 1.24 24.87
CA LEU A 444 -7.26 1.46 24.19
C LEU A 444 -7.68 0.21 23.41
N HIS A 445 -8.96 -0.17 23.52
CA HIS A 445 -9.49 -1.39 22.91
C HIS A 445 -10.82 -1.13 22.21
N GLY A 446 -11.13 -1.93 21.19
CA GLY A 446 -12.40 -1.84 20.45
C GLY A 446 -12.62 -0.46 19.83
N ASN A 447 -13.83 0.08 20.00
CA ASN A 447 -14.23 1.37 19.45
C ASN A 447 -13.37 2.55 19.92
N TYR A 448 -12.85 2.51 21.14
CA TYR A 448 -11.95 3.56 21.64
C TYR A 448 -10.57 3.50 20.98
N GLY A 449 -10.08 2.30 20.69
CA GLY A 449 -8.88 2.10 19.87
C GLY A 449 -9.07 2.66 18.47
N ASN A 450 -10.23 2.39 17.85
CA ASN A 450 -10.57 2.95 16.54
C ASN A 450 -10.66 4.48 16.55
N ALA A 451 -11.30 5.07 17.56
CA ALA A 451 -11.35 6.53 17.72
C ALA A 451 -9.95 7.14 17.84
N ALA A 452 -9.03 6.51 18.59
CA ALA A 452 -7.65 6.97 18.70
C ALA A 452 -6.87 6.87 17.37
N VAL A 453 -7.11 5.83 16.58
CA VAL A 453 -6.56 5.74 15.22
C VAL A 453 -7.07 6.91 14.37
N TRP A 454 -8.37 7.20 14.38
CA TRP A 454 -8.93 8.34 13.63
C TRP A 454 -8.35 9.69 14.07
N ILE A 455 -8.20 9.93 15.37
CA ILE A 455 -7.56 11.15 15.89
C ILE A 455 -6.11 11.25 15.38
N SER A 456 -5.36 10.15 15.40
CA SER A 456 -4.01 10.09 14.84
C SER A 456 -3.98 10.40 13.32
N LEU A 457 -4.98 9.98 12.56
CA LEU A 457 -5.05 10.28 11.12
C LEU A 457 -5.45 11.73 10.80
N ILE A 458 -6.13 12.41 11.72
CA ILE A 458 -6.52 13.81 11.56
C ILE A 458 -5.37 14.74 11.99
N VAL A 459 -4.72 14.46 13.13
CA VAL A 459 -3.74 15.35 13.77
C VAL A 459 -2.29 14.86 13.62
N GLY A 460 -2.06 13.64 13.12
CA GLY A 460 -0.74 13.02 13.03
C GLY A 460 0.01 13.30 11.71
N GLN A 461 0.28 12.26 10.92
CA GLN A 461 1.19 12.41 9.77
C GLN A 461 0.68 13.37 8.68
N PRO A 462 -0.59 13.31 8.24
CA PRO A 462 -1.13 14.25 7.25
C PRO A 462 -0.99 15.71 7.67
N PHE A 463 -0.95 15.92 8.99
CA PHE A 463 -0.80 17.20 9.63
C PHE A 463 0.62 17.76 9.47
N ALA A 464 1.65 16.91 9.60
CA ALA A 464 3.04 17.29 9.34
C ALA A 464 3.24 17.75 7.89
N VAL A 465 2.62 17.09 6.91
CA VAL A 465 2.70 17.49 5.48
C VAL A 465 2.06 18.86 5.26
N LEU A 466 0.93 19.12 5.92
CA LEU A 466 0.26 20.41 5.85
C LEU A 466 1.16 21.56 6.34
N MET A 467 1.97 21.34 7.38
CA MET A 467 2.89 22.35 7.90
C MET A 467 3.91 22.78 6.83
N TYR A 468 4.48 21.82 6.08
CA TYR A 468 5.38 22.15 4.97
C TYR A 468 4.69 22.96 3.88
N VAL A 469 3.49 22.53 3.48
CA VAL A 469 2.74 23.21 2.42
C VAL A 469 2.35 24.62 2.86
N HIS A 470 1.90 24.78 4.11
CA HIS A 470 1.57 26.09 4.68
C HIS A 470 2.77 27.03 4.64
N ASP A 471 3.92 26.62 5.16
CA ASP A 471 5.11 27.48 5.15
C ASP A 471 5.59 27.79 3.73
N TYR A 472 5.52 26.82 2.80
CA TYR A 472 5.84 27.07 1.40
C TYR A 472 4.97 28.18 0.79
N TYR A 473 3.67 28.21 1.11
CA TYR A 473 2.76 29.26 0.64
C TYR A 473 2.91 30.60 1.38
N VAL A 474 3.42 30.59 2.62
CA VAL A 474 3.50 31.79 3.48
C VAL A 474 4.88 32.46 3.43
N LEU A 475 5.96 31.73 3.12
CA LEU A 475 7.30 32.29 3.02
C LEU A 475 7.35 33.35 1.89
N PRO A 476 7.67 34.62 2.21
CA PRO A 476 7.79 35.68 1.22
C PRO A 476 9.10 35.53 0.43
N GLY A 477 9.01 34.95 -0.78
CA GLY A 477 10.11 34.81 -1.74
C GLY A 477 10.34 33.34 -2.11
N GLU A 478 9.51 32.77 -2.99
CA GLU A 478 9.89 32.52 -4.39
C GLU A 478 8.65 32.52 -5.33
N ALA A 479 7.51 33.06 -4.87
CA ALA A 479 6.26 33.10 -5.63
C ALA A 479 6.17 34.22 -6.70
N TYR A 480 7.26 34.96 -6.95
CA TYR A 480 7.29 36.11 -7.86
C TYR A 480 8.36 36.01 -8.96
N ILE A 481 8.55 34.86 -9.61
CA ILE A 481 9.17 34.82 -10.96
C ILE A 481 8.55 33.70 -11.80
N VAL A 482 7.24 33.72 -12.08
CA VAL A 482 6.68 33.18 -13.33
C VAL A 482 5.38 33.93 -13.64
N HIS A 483 5.51 35.05 -14.34
CA HIS A 483 4.46 35.54 -15.24
C HIS A 483 4.94 35.32 -16.66
#